data_AF-A0A0Q6GXL0-F1
#
_entry.id   AF-A0A0Q6GXL0-F1
#
_cell.length_a   1.000
_cell.length_b   1.000
_cell.length_c   1.000
_cell.angle_alpha   90.00
_cell.angle_beta   90.00
_cell.angle_gamma   90.00
#
_symmetry.space_group_name_H-M   'P 1'
#
loop_
_entity.id
_entity.type
_entity.pdbx_description
1 polymer ?
#
loop_
_entity_poly.entity_id
_entity_poly.type
_entity_poly.pdbx_seq_one_letter_code
_entity_poly.pdbx_strand_id
1 'polypeptide(L)'
;MLVLIPSLILSGCVSTDGSQSTPEQIAAQIERQCAFVTTATSIAAILGLPGAPAADKLAQVVCKEIENKTRAGLTAPGQKATVEINGVPLTGTLK
;
A
#
# COMPACT_ATOMS: atom_id res chain seq x y z
N MET A 1 -42.11 -18.12 23.48
CA MET A 1 -41.66 -17.78 22.11
C MET A 1 -40.90 -16.46 22.20
N LEU A 2 -39.57 -16.51 22.16
CA LEU A 2 -38.73 -15.34 21.85
C LEU A 2 -37.44 -15.90 21.24
N VAL A 3 -37.35 -15.83 19.91
CA VAL A 3 -36.16 -16.18 19.14
C VAL A 3 -35.34 -14.90 19.05
N LEU A 4 -34.20 -14.82 19.75
CA LEU A 4 -33.23 -13.76 19.54
C LEU A 4 -32.17 -14.26 18.55
N ILE A 5 -32.13 -13.58 17.41
CA ILE A 5 -31.31 -13.86 16.24
C ILE A 5 -29.84 -13.51 16.55
N PRO A 6 -28.86 -14.37 16.21
CA PRO A 6 -27.45 -14.00 16.23
C PRO A 6 -27.13 -13.26 14.94
N SER A 7 -26.67 -12.02 14.99
CA SER A 7 -26.24 -11.31 13.79
C SER A 7 -25.10 -10.35 14.07
N LEU A 8 -24.00 -10.67 13.39
CA LEU A 8 -22.94 -9.78 12.92
C LEU A 8 -21.87 -9.39 13.95
N ILE A 9 -20.92 -10.32 14.02
CA ILE A 9 -19.49 -10.11 14.20
C ILE A 9 -19.06 -8.86 13.39
N LEU A 10 -19.03 -7.69 14.03
CA LEU A 10 -18.24 -6.54 13.56
C LEU A 10 -16.89 -6.57 14.29
N SER A 11 -16.12 -7.61 13.99
CA SER A 11 -14.66 -7.57 14.21
C SER A 11 -14.10 -6.53 13.25
N GLY A 12 -13.82 -5.33 13.74
CA GLY A 12 -13.21 -4.31 12.89
C GLY A 12 -13.16 -2.88 13.44
N CYS A 13 -13.52 -2.62 14.70
CA CYS A 13 -13.05 -1.39 15.35
C CYS A 13 -11.64 -1.66 15.90
N VAL A 14 -10.65 -1.69 15.01
CA VAL A 14 -9.28 -1.39 15.45
C VAL A 14 -9.23 0.10 15.70
N SER A 15 -9.36 0.48 16.96
CA SER A 15 -8.79 1.72 17.45
C SER A 15 -7.37 1.80 16.92
N THR A 16 -7.00 2.89 16.28
CA THR A 16 -5.59 3.16 16.03
C THR A 16 -5.30 4.61 16.33
N ASP A 17 -5.45 4.90 17.62
CA ASP A 17 -4.57 5.79 18.37
C ASP A 17 -3.12 5.53 17.92
N GLY A 18 -2.50 6.48 17.22
CA GLY A 18 -1.05 6.58 17.08
C GLY A 18 -0.23 5.46 16.40
N SER A 19 -0.81 4.54 15.59
CA SER A 19 0.06 3.57 14.88
C SER A 19 0.82 4.25 13.75
N GLN A 20 2.13 4.33 13.92
CA GLN A 20 3.04 4.36 12.78
C GLN A 20 2.74 3.12 11.92
N SER A 21 2.19 3.31 10.71
CA SER A 21 1.91 2.19 9.82
C SER A 21 3.22 1.44 9.54
N THR A 22 3.25 0.14 9.79
CA THR A 22 4.47 -0.65 9.53
C THR A 22 4.69 -0.80 8.02
N PRO A 23 5.93 -1.07 7.56
CA PRO A 23 6.21 -1.29 6.14
C PRO A 23 5.33 -2.36 5.49
N GLU A 24 4.96 -3.41 6.24
CA GLU A 24 4.05 -4.48 5.79
C GLU A 24 2.63 -3.97 5.59
N GLN A 25 2.13 -3.12 6.51
CA GLN A 25 0.79 -2.55 6.41
C GLN A 25 0.68 -1.63 5.20
N ILE A 26 1.72 -0.84 4.93
CA ILE A 26 1.78 0.04 3.77
C ILE A 26 1.88 -0.77 2.47
N ALA A 27 2.71 -1.82 2.42
CA ALA A 27 2.78 -2.71 1.26
C ALA A 27 1.41 -3.36 0.97
N ALA A 28 0.72 -3.86 2.00
CA ALA A 28 -0.62 -4.41 1.87
C ALA A 28 -1.68 -3.35 1.50
N GLN A 29 -1.48 -2.09 1.88
CA GLN A 29 -2.33 -0.99 1.47
C GLN A 29 -2.12 -0.65 -0.02
N ILE A 30 -0.87 -0.60 -0.48
CA ILE A 30 -0.53 -0.37 -1.89
C ILE A 30 -1.12 -1.48 -2.78
N GLU A 31 -0.98 -2.75 -2.38
CA GLU A 31 -1.58 -3.87 -3.12
C GLU A 31 -3.11 -3.73 -3.19
N ARG A 32 -3.77 -3.33 -2.10
CA ARG A 32 -5.23 -3.13 -2.07
C ARG A 32 -5.71 -1.93 -2.88
N GLN A 33 -4.92 -0.86 -2.95
CA GLN A 33 -5.33 0.39 -3.61
C GLN A 33 -5.07 0.38 -5.12
N CYS A 34 -3.93 -0.17 -5.56
CA CYS A 34 -3.50 -0.09 -6.95
C CYS A 34 -2.96 -1.41 -7.51
N ALA A 35 -3.26 -2.55 -6.87
CA ALA A 35 -2.82 -3.89 -7.28
C ALA A 35 -1.29 -4.01 -7.40
N PHE A 36 -0.50 -3.13 -6.78
CA PHE A 36 0.95 -3.17 -6.89
C PHE A 36 1.56 -3.94 -5.72
N VAL A 37 2.11 -5.11 -6.01
CA VAL A 37 2.73 -6.00 -5.01
C VAL A 37 4.20 -5.63 -4.85
N THR A 38 4.57 -5.12 -3.68
CA THR A 38 5.97 -4.81 -3.33
C THR A 38 6.35 -5.42 -1.99
N THR A 39 7.64 -5.40 -1.64
CA THR A 39 8.14 -6.00 -0.40
C THR A 39 8.16 -4.97 0.73
N ALA A 40 7.88 -5.42 1.95
CA ALA A 40 8.01 -4.60 3.15
C ALA A 40 9.42 -4.03 3.31
N THR A 41 10.46 -4.77 2.91
CA THR A 41 11.85 -4.30 2.92
C THR A 41 12.05 -3.08 2.01
N SER A 42 11.46 -3.08 0.81
CA SER A 42 11.55 -1.94 -0.10
C SER A 42 10.81 -0.71 0.44
N ILE A 43 9.67 -0.92 1.11
CA ILE A 43 8.94 0.14 1.80
C ILE A 43 9.74 0.68 3.00
N ALA A 44 10.32 -0.20 3.81
CA ALA A 44 11.15 0.18 4.95
C ALA A 44 12.38 0.99 4.51
N ALA A 45 12.99 0.61 3.40
CA ALA A 45 14.10 1.35 2.81
C ALA A 45 13.69 2.79 2.45
N ILE A 46 12.47 3.00 1.95
CA ILE A 46 11.96 4.35 1.64
C ILE A 46 11.67 5.12 2.92
N LEU A 47 10.98 4.52 3.89
CA LEU A 47 10.64 5.17 5.17
C LEU A 47 11.89 5.56 5.98
N GLY A 48 13.00 4.84 5.80
CA GLY A 48 14.29 5.15 6.44
C GLY A 48 15.04 6.33 5.81
N LEU A 49 14.57 6.90 4.70
CA LEU A 49 15.27 8.01 4.04
C LEU A 49 14.88 9.37 4.62
N PRO A 50 15.84 10.28 4.81
CA PRO A 50 15.53 11.66 5.15
C PRO A 50 14.72 12.31 4.03
N GLY A 51 13.58 12.92 4.39
CA GLY A 51 12.68 13.59 3.44
C GLY A 51 11.68 12.67 2.74
N ALA A 52 11.66 11.36 3.04
CA ALA A 52 10.65 10.42 2.55
C ALA A 52 9.22 10.90 2.86
N PRO A 53 8.24 10.60 1.98
CA PRO A 53 6.85 10.84 2.33
C PRO A 53 6.49 10.04 3.57
N ALA A 54 5.66 10.64 4.42
CA ALA A 54 5.10 9.96 5.59
C ALA A 54 4.43 8.64 5.19
N ALA A 55 4.46 7.65 6.08
CA ALA A 55 3.89 6.32 5.87
C ALA A 55 2.48 6.36 5.26
N ASP A 56 1.60 7.21 5.79
CA ASP A 56 0.22 7.38 5.33
C ASP A 56 0.11 7.92 3.90
N LYS A 57 1.11 8.68 3.45
CA LYS A 57 1.16 9.28 2.11
C LYS A 57 1.93 8.43 1.10
N LEU A 58 2.83 7.56 1.57
CA LEU A 58 3.66 6.73 0.69
C LEU A 58 2.80 5.86 -0.22
N ALA A 59 1.75 5.24 0.32
CA ALA A 59 0.83 4.43 -0.48
C ALA A 59 0.16 5.23 -1.61
N GLN A 60 -0.29 6.45 -1.32
CA GLN A 60 -0.91 7.33 -2.32
C GLN A 60 0.07 7.75 -3.42
N VAL A 61 1.30 8.10 -3.05
CA VAL A 61 2.34 8.50 -4.02
C VAL A 61 2.68 7.33 -4.94
N VAL A 62 2.87 6.13 -4.37
CA VAL A 62 3.17 4.92 -5.15
C VAL A 62 2.03 4.60 -6.10
N CYS A 63 0.79 4.58 -5.61
CA CYS A 63 -0.35 4.25 -6.46
C CYS A 63 -0.57 5.27 -7.57
N LYS A 64 -0.42 6.57 -7.29
CA LYS A 64 -0.48 7.60 -8.33
C LYS A 64 0.56 7.40 -9.42
N GLU A 65 1.78 7.01 -9.06
CA GLU A 65 2.85 6.78 -10.02
C GLU A 65 2.63 5.52 -10.85
N ILE A 66 2.12 4.45 -10.23
CA ILE A 66 1.69 3.24 -10.94
C ILE A 66 0.57 3.56 -11.93
N GLU A 67 -0.47 4.28 -11.50
CA GLU A 67 -1.56 4.70 -12.38
C GLU A 67 -1.05 5.55 -13.56
N ASN A 68 -0.12 6.47 -13.32
CA ASN A 68 0.52 7.25 -14.38
C ASN A 68 1.23 6.34 -15.39
N LYS A 69 2.01 5.37 -14.91
CA LYS A 69 2.73 4.41 -15.78
C LYS A 69 1.77 3.52 -16.56
N THR A 70 0.69 3.04 -15.94
CA THR A 70 -0.34 2.24 -16.62
C THR A 70 -1.05 3.06 -17.69
N ARG A 71 -1.46 4.31 -17.39
CA ARG A 71 -2.08 5.19 -18.40
C ARG A 71 -1.13 5.55 -19.54
N ALA A 72 0.17 5.65 -19.26
CA ALA A 72 1.19 5.87 -20.28
C ALA A 72 1.56 4.59 -21.07
N GLY A 73 0.98 3.44 -20.74
CA GLY A 73 1.30 2.16 -21.38
C GLY A 73 2.70 1.61 -21.04
N LEU A 74 3.32 2.11 -19.97
CA LEU A 74 4.66 1.70 -19.53
C LEU A 74 4.66 0.45 -18.66
N THR A 75 3.50 0.08 -18.13
CA THR A 75 3.33 -1.15 -17.34
C THR A 75 1.91 -1.68 -17.49
N ALA A 76 1.76 -3.01 -17.38
CA ALA A 76 0.50 -3.72 -17.46
C ALA A 76 0.38 -4.76 -16.33
N PRO A 77 -0.83 -5.23 -16.01
CA PRO A 77 -1.03 -6.33 -15.06
C PRO A 77 -0.15 -7.55 -15.43
N GLY A 78 0.45 -8.17 -14.42
CA GLY A 78 1.45 -9.23 -14.53
C GLY A 78 2.87 -8.76 -14.80
N GLN A 79 3.11 -7.47 -15.09
CA GLN A 79 4.45 -6.94 -15.34
C GLN A 79 5.09 -6.35 -14.09
N LYS A 80 6.43 -6.44 -14.05
CA LYS A 80 7.21 -5.71 -13.05
C LYS A 80 7.16 -4.22 -13.37
N ALA A 81 6.93 -3.40 -12.36
CA ALA A 81 7.07 -1.96 -12.44
C ALA A 81 8.07 -1.47 -11.40
N THR A 82 8.76 -0.37 -11.74
CA THR A 82 9.64 0.34 -10.82
C THR A 82 9.14 1.76 -10.69
N VAL A 83 8.93 2.19 -9.44
CA VAL A 83 8.48 3.53 -9.04
C VAL A 83 9.61 4.19 -8.27
N GLU A 84 10.05 5.37 -8.66
CA GLU A 84 11.09 6.07 -7.92
C GLU A 84 10.47 6.98 -6.86
N ILE A 85 10.81 6.75 -5.59
CA ILE A 85 10.37 7.58 -4.46
C ILE A 85 11.62 8.20 -3.83
N ASN A 86 11.76 9.52 -3.93
CA ASN A 86 12.94 10.26 -3.44
C ASN A 86 14.28 9.66 -3.90
N GLY A 87 14.36 9.25 -5.17
CA GLY A 87 15.57 8.67 -5.75
C GLY A 87 15.84 7.22 -5.33
N VAL A 88 14.93 6.58 -4.60
CA VAL A 88 15.01 5.14 -4.30
C VAL A 88 13.99 4.37 -5.14
N PRO A 89 14.44 3.35 -5.90
CA PRO A 89 13.56 2.53 -6.72
C PRO A 89 12.75 1.56 -5.85
N LEU A 90 11.44 1.71 -5.89
CA LEU A 90 10.47 0.76 -5.39
C LEU A 90 10.05 -0.18 -6.52
N THR A 91 10.54 -1.41 -6.47
CA THR A 91 10.19 -2.45 -7.45
C THR A 91 9.04 -3.30 -6.92
N GLY A 92 8.15 -3.68 -7.82
CA GLY A 92 7.03 -4.56 -7.53
C GLY A 92 6.41 -5.11 -8.80
N THR A 93 5.34 -5.87 -8.65
CA THR A 93 4.57 -6.45 -9.76
C THR A 93 3.16 -5.89 -9.71
N LEU A 94 2.65 -5.39 -10.84
CA LEU A 94 1.25 -5.03 -10.96
C LEU A 94 0.43 -6.32 -11.10
N LYS A 95 -0.57 -6.52 -10.24
CA LYS A 95 -1.49 -7.66 -10.27
C LYS A 95 -2.67 -7.42 -11.20
#